data_AF-K2GPH6-F1
#
_entry.id   AF-K2GPH6-F1
#
_cell.length_a   1.000
_cell.length_b   1.000
_cell.length_c   1.000
_cell.angle_alpha   90.00
_cell.angle_beta   90.00
_cell.angle_gamma   90.00
#
_symmetry.space_group_name_H-M   'P 1'
#
loop_
_entity.id
_entity.type
_entity.pdbx_description
1 polymer ?
#
loop_
_entity_poly.entity_id
_entity_poly.type
_entity_poly.pdbx_seq_one_letter_code
_entity_poly.pdbx_strand_id
1 'polypeptide(L)'
;MAATTVDELTVSYTEDGVETVKELDKVILTKGAWSTIIFRLQDWDRKKEVYGADKYSIRRYQKRNGEYVLRSKFAISSKDQATQLIEVLNKWMAG
;
A
#
# COMPACT_ATOMS: atom_id res chain seq x y z
N MET A 1 -9.33 -0.19 -13.79
CA MET A 1 -9.20 -1.64 -14.12
C MET A 1 -9.02 -2.39 -12.82
N ALA A 2 -9.61 -3.59 -12.67
CA ALA A 2 -9.40 -4.40 -11.48
C ALA A 2 -8.04 -5.11 -11.56
N ALA A 3 -7.29 -5.12 -10.46
CA ALA A 3 -6.00 -5.81 -10.40
C ALA A 3 -6.22 -7.32 -10.34
N THR A 4 -5.57 -8.05 -11.24
CA THR A 4 -5.66 -9.52 -11.32
C THR A 4 -4.44 -10.21 -10.70
N THR A 5 -3.33 -9.48 -10.62
CA THR A 5 -2.10 -9.89 -9.92
C THR A 5 -1.84 -8.99 -8.72
N VAL A 6 -1.08 -9.53 -7.75
CA VAL A 6 -0.74 -8.77 -6.54
C VAL A 6 0.20 -7.61 -6.84
N ASP A 7 1.03 -7.74 -7.88
CA ASP A 7 2.04 -6.76 -8.25
C ASP A 7 1.41 -5.54 -8.97
N GLU A 8 0.22 -5.70 -9.57
CA GLU A 8 -0.61 -4.62 -10.13
C GLU A 8 -1.27 -3.74 -9.05
N LEU A 9 -1.37 -4.21 -7.80
CA LEU A 9 -2.00 -3.43 -6.74
C LEU A 9 -1.17 -2.20 -6.40
N THR A 10 -1.81 -1.05 -6.47
CA THR A 10 -1.20 0.26 -6.20
C THR A 10 -2.11 1.13 -5.34
N VAL A 11 -1.51 2.09 -4.65
CA VAL A 11 -2.23 3.17 -3.95
C VAL A 11 -2.19 4.49 -4.72
N SER A 12 -1.46 4.57 -5.83
CA SER A 12 -1.42 5.77 -6.66
C SER A 12 -2.83 6.13 -7.15
N TYR A 13 -3.15 7.41 -7.06
CA TYR A 13 -4.43 7.94 -7.48
C TYR A 13 -4.22 9.31 -8.15
N THR A 14 -4.81 9.47 -9.33
CA THR A 14 -4.72 10.69 -10.12
C THR A 14 -6.11 11.28 -10.28
N GLU A 15 -6.23 12.57 -9.99
CA GLU A 15 -7.46 13.34 -10.08
C GLU A 15 -7.14 14.67 -10.74
N ASP A 16 -7.92 15.05 -11.75
CA ASP A 16 -7.73 16.29 -12.51
C ASP A 16 -6.30 16.48 -13.07
N GLY A 17 -5.64 15.38 -13.45
CA GLY A 17 -4.27 15.39 -13.99
C GLY A 17 -3.16 15.50 -12.95
N VAL A 18 -3.49 15.53 -11.65
CA VAL A 18 -2.53 15.56 -10.54
C VAL A 18 -2.57 14.24 -9.79
N GLU A 19 -1.41 13.65 -9.53
CA GLU A 19 -1.30 12.46 -8.67
C GLU A 19 -1.54 12.88 -7.21
N THR A 20 -2.79 12.79 -6.75
CA THR A 20 -3.19 13.24 -5.42
C THR A 20 -2.74 12.30 -4.30
N VAL A 21 -2.56 11.02 -4.63
CA VAL A 21 -1.87 10.03 -3.80
C VAL A 21 -0.75 9.45 -4.63
N LYS A 22 0.49 9.66 -4.20
CA LYS A 22 1.69 9.20 -4.89
C LYS A 22 2.29 8.00 -4.17
N GLU A 23 2.37 6.87 -4.84
CA GLU A 23 3.10 5.70 -4.34
C GLU A 23 4.62 5.93 -4.48
N LEU A 24 5.36 5.80 -3.38
CA LEU A 24 6.82 5.91 -3.37
C LEU A 24 7.50 4.54 -3.38
N ASP A 25 6.93 3.58 -2.65
CA ASP A 25 7.42 2.20 -2.60
C ASP A 25 6.31 1.27 -2.11
N LYS A 26 6.45 -0.03 -2.37
CA LYS A 26 5.57 -1.06 -1.82
C LYS A 26 6.31 -2.36 -1.53
N VAL A 27 5.90 -3.03 -0.46
CA VAL A 27 6.38 -4.37 -0.10
C VAL A 27 5.20 -5.30 0.10
N ILE A 28 5.27 -6.46 -0.56
CA ILE A 28 4.25 -7.50 -0.43
C ILE A 28 4.64 -8.41 0.74
N LEU A 29 3.91 -8.30 1.85
CA LEU A 29 4.13 -9.10 3.05
C LEU A 29 3.59 -10.52 2.91
N THR A 30 2.48 -10.69 2.17
CA THR A 30 1.88 -12.01 1.89
C THR A 30 1.29 -12.06 0.49
N LYS A 31 1.46 -13.19 -0.21
CA LYS A 31 0.94 -13.45 -1.56
C LYS A 31 -0.08 -14.59 -1.54
N GLY A 32 -1.08 -14.53 -2.44
CA GLY A 32 -2.07 -15.59 -2.62
C GLY A 32 -3.51 -15.07 -2.72
N ALA A 33 -4.48 -15.90 -2.34
CA ALA A 33 -5.89 -15.50 -2.28
C ALA A 33 -6.14 -14.39 -1.23
N TRP A 34 -5.30 -14.33 -0.20
CA TRP A 34 -5.21 -13.20 0.72
C TRP A 34 -3.82 -12.59 0.59
N SER A 35 -3.77 -11.30 0.27
CA SER A 35 -2.51 -10.57 0.10
C SER A 35 -2.49 -9.36 1.01
N THR A 36 -1.38 -9.16 1.72
CA THR A 36 -1.13 -7.94 2.48
C THR A 36 0.04 -7.23 1.86
N ILE A 37 -0.15 -5.95 1.59
CA ILE A 37 0.87 -5.06 1.03
C ILE A 37 0.99 -3.87 1.97
N ILE A 38 2.22 -3.46 2.26
CA ILE A 38 2.50 -2.15 2.85
C ILE A 38 2.99 -1.22 1.74
N PHE A 39 2.49 0.00 1.75
CA PHE A 39 2.84 1.08 0.83
C PHE A 39 3.47 2.24 1.60
N ARG A 40 4.50 2.85 1.01
CA ARG A 40 4.98 4.20 1.34
C ARG A 40 4.40 5.15 0.32
N LEU A 41 3.77 6.22 0.76
CA LEU A 41 3.06 7.16 -0.12
C LEU A 41 3.16 8.60 0.39
N GLN A 42 2.85 9.54 -0.49
CA GLN A 42 2.66 10.95 -0.14
C GLN A 42 1.31 11.42 -0.67
N ASP A 43 0.68 12.34 0.05
CA ASP A 43 -0.52 13.01 -0.43
C ASP A 43 -0.15 14.40 -0.95
N TRP A 44 -0.82 14.80 -2.03
CA TRP A 44 -0.73 16.14 -2.59
C TRP A 44 -1.48 17.15 -1.72
N ASP A 45 -0.80 18.17 -1.23
CA ASP A 45 -1.43 19.33 -0.60
C ASP A 45 -1.90 20.31 -1.67
N ARG A 46 -3.19 20.26 -2.01
CA ARG A 46 -3.80 21.14 -3.01
C ARG A 46 -3.63 22.64 -2.71
N LYS A 47 -3.44 23.04 -1.45
CA LYS A 47 -3.29 24.45 -1.08
C LYS A 47 -1.86 24.94 -1.26
N LYS A 48 -0.88 24.07 -1.03
CA LYS A 48 0.55 24.41 -1.09
C LYS A 48 1.21 23.97 -2.38
N GLU A 49 0.52 23.18 -3.19
CA GLU A 49 1.02 22.58 -4.43
C GLU A 49 2.33 21.80 -4.20
N VAL A 50 2.38 21.03 -3.12
CA VAL A 50 3.52 20.18 -2.78
C VAL A 50 3.05 18.83 -2.25
N TYR A 51 3.90 17.81 -2.43
CA TYR A 51 3.73 16.55 -1.72
C TYR A 51 4.11 16.72 -0.25
N GLY A 52 3.28 16.17 0.63
CA GLY A 52 3.51 16.20 2.07
C GLY A 52 4.62 15.24 2.51
N ALA A 53 4.76 15.09 3.83
CA ALA A 53 5.63 14.08 4.42
C ALA A 53 5.17 12.66 4.09
N ASP A 54 6.09 11.71 4.24
CA ASP A 54 5.84 10.31 3.99
C ASP A 54 4.75 9.75 4.90
N LYS A 55 3.91 8.92 4.29
CA LYS A 55 2.84 8.16 4.94
C LYS A 55 3.02 6.68 4.62
N TYR A 56 2.51 5.86 5.51
CA TYR A 56 2.59 4.41 5.39
C TYR A 56 1.18 3.83 5.49
N SER A 57 0.81 2.97 4.55
CA SER A 57 -0.51 2.33 4.52
C SER A 57 -0.36 0.83 4.37
N ILE A 58 -0.99 0.06 5.26
CA ILE A 58 -1.07 -1.39 5.13
C ILE A 58 -2.45 -1.74 4.60
N ARG A 59 -2.50 -2.48 3.48
CA ARG A 59 -3.74 -2.89 2.82
C ARG A 59 -3.79 -4.40 2.67
N ARG A 60 -4.92 -4.98 3.07
CA ARG A 60 -5.24 -6.39 2.85
C ARG A 60 -6.19 -6.51 1.67
N TYR A 61 -5.88 -7.40 0.75
CA TYR A 61 -6.71 -7.73 -0.40
C TYR A 61 -7.12 -9.19 -0.35
N GLN A 62 -8.33 -9.48 -0.84
CA GLN A 62 -8.81 -10.83 -1.05
C GLN A 62 -9.12 -11.02 -2.54
N LYS A 63 -8.53 -12.03 -3.16
CA LYS A 63 -8.83 -12.42 -4.54
C LYS A 63 -10.21 -13.11 -4.58
N ARG A 64 -11.15 -12.56 -5.34
CA ARG A 64 -12.47 -13.13 -5.62
C ARG A 64 -12.76 -13.03 -7.11
N ASN A 65 -13.21 -14.11 -7.73
CA ASN A 65 -13.51 -14.15 -9.16
C ASN A 65 -12.37 -13.64 -10.06
N GLY A 66 -11.11 -13.89 -9.68
CA GLY A 66 -9.94 -13.43 -10.44
C GLY A 66 -9.44 -12.03 -10.10
N GLU A 67 -10.19 -11.24 -9.31
CA GLU A 67 -9.88 -9.85 -9.00
C GLU A 67 -9.58 -9.64 -7.51
N TYR A 68 -8.67 -8.72 -7.19
CA TYR A 68 -8.37 -8.36 -5.81
C TYR A 68 -9.30 -7.27 -5.27
N VAL A 69 -9.97 -7.58 -4.16
CA VAL A 69 -10.85 -6.65 -3.43
C VAL A 69 -10.22 -6.24 -2.10
N LEU A 70 -10.16 -4.94 -1.84
CA LEU A 70 -9.63 -4.38 -0.58
C LEU A 70 -10.51 -4.78 0.63
N ARG A 71 -9.85 -5.07 1.75
CA ARG A 71 -10.46 -5.34 3.06
C ARG A 71 -10.01 -4.29 4.06
N SER A 72 -10.97 -3.55 4.61
CA SER A 72 -10.75 -2.42 5.52
C SER A 72 -10.34 -2.82 6.94
N LYS A 73 -10.61 -4.07 7.35
CA LYS A 73 -10.21 -4.62 8.65
C LYS A 73 -9.40 -5.89 8.44
N PHE A 74 -8.23 -5.98 9.07
CA PHE A 74 -7.41 -7.19 9.13
C PHE A 74 -6.62 -7.21 10.43
N ALA A 75 -6.19 -8.39 10.85
CA ALA A 75 -5.23 -8.58 11.93
C ALA A 75 -3.87 -8.99 11.36
N ILE A 76 -2.79 -8.57 12.02
CA ILE A 76 -1.47 -9.14 11.82
C ILE A 76 -1.49 -10.52 12.45
N SER A 77 -1.54 -11.56 11.62
CA SER A 77 -1.95 -12.91 12.06
C SER A 77 -0.80 -13.78 12.55
N SER A 78 0.44 -13.33 12.42
CA SER A 78 1.62 -14.07 12.87
C SER A 78 2.73 -13.13 13.33
N LYS A 79 3.63 -13.67 14.17
CA LYS A 79 4.85 -12.98 14.59
C LYS A 79 5.72 -12.61 13.40
N ASP A 80 5.88 -13.51 12.43
CA ASP A 80 6.71 -13.28 11.24
C ASP A 80 6.18 -12.10 10.42
N GLN A 81 4.86 -11.96 10.28
CA GLN A 81 4.27 -10.81 9.58
C GLN A 81 4.52 -9.49 10.34
N ALA A 82 4.46 -9.52 11.68
CA ALA A 82 4.80 -8.35 12.49
C ALA A 82 6.29 -7.98 12.37
N THR A 83 7.18 -8.97 12.38
CA THR A 83 8.63 -8.75 12.22
C THR A 83 8.95 -8.17 10.84
N GLN A 84 8.42 -8.75 9.76
CA GLN A 84 8.60 -8.21 8.40
C GLN A 84 8.10 -6.77 8.28
N LEU A 85 6.97 -6.45 8.90
CA LEU A 85 6.44 -5.08 8.91
C LEU A 85 7.43 -4.12 9.58
N ILE A 86 7.99 -4.50 10.74
CA ILE A 86 8.99 -3.70 11.46
C ILE A 86 10.24 -3.48 10.61
N GLU A 87 10.76 -4.53 9.97
CA GLU A 87 11.95 -4.45 9.11
C GLU A 87 11.74 -3.47 7.94
N VAL A 88 10.60 -3.56 7.26
CA VAL A 88 10.25 -2.68 6.15
C VAL A 88 10.13 -1.23 6.62
N LEU A 89 9.41 -0.98 7.71
CA LEU A 89 9.24 0.36 8.26
C LEU A 89 10.59 0.96 8.70
N ASN A 90 11.42 0.19 9.41
CA ASN A 90 12.74 0.65 9.81
C ASN A 90 13.62 0.98 8.60
N LYS A 91 13.59 0.16 7.55
CA LYS A 91 14.33 0.43 6.31
C LYS A 91 13.90 1.75 5.67
N TRP A 92 12.61 2.04 5.63
CA TRP A 92 12.11 3.28 5.04
C TRP A 92 12.36 4.52 5.89
N MET A 93 12.34 4.39 7.22
CA MET A 93 12.60 5.49 8.15
C MET A 93 14.10 5.79 8.34
N ALA A 94 14.99 4.89 7.95
CA ALA A 94 16.44 5.05 8.12
C ALA A 94 17.10 5.96 7.07
N GLY A 95 16.33 6.45 6.07
CA GLY A 95 16.78 7.42 5.07
C GLY A 95 15.89 8.64 5.05
#